data_AF-A0A952B4P7-F1
#
_entry.id   AF-A0A952B4P7-F1
#
_cell.length_a   1.000
_cell.length_b   1.000
_cell.length_c   1.000
_cell.angle_alpha   90.00
_cell.angle_beta   90.00
_cell.angle_gamma   90.00
#
_symmetry.space_group_name_H-M   'P 1'
#
loop_
_entity.id
_entity.type
_entity.pdbx_description
1 polymer ?
#
loop_
_entity_poly.entity_id
_entity_poly.type
_entity_poly.pdbx_seq_one_letter_code
_entity_poly.pdbx_strand_id
1 'polypeptide(L)'
;MFSVTTDVKAWTRKMNRVNKELLPKAIVATVNTAAKGSLAGSLKIIRQDFTLRNEYTKKSLIVWTSKYKPGRSIDRINAQVGTKSPYLPIQETGGVVRAKRQGIPVPTLAGRRGKWRKPIPPALRMNRMGRIGTAGSKFFFLTSPGGKKGIFTRKGKKKIIKVRDISRRSYRVRGTKWHSRSTEYYRQRGTMERIFIHHAKRQLVKIKWGLPQDRFQKETTRFENSVGE
;
A
#
# COMPACT_ATOMS: atom_id res chain seq x y z
N MET A 1 -1.45 -24.58 16.99
CA MET A 1 -2.75 -24.42 17.68
C MET A 1 -2.62 -23.21 18.62
N PHE A 2 -3.38 -22.14 18.44
CA PHE A 2 -3.27 -20.93 19.30
C PHE A 2 -4.15 -21.09 20.55
N SER A 3 -3.56 -21.17 21.74
CA SER A 3 -4.22 -21.44 23.03
C SER A 3 -5.01 -20.26 23.61
N VAL A 4 -6.27 -20.02 23.19
CA VAL A 4 -7.12 -18.86 23.62
C VAL A 4 -6.97 -18.52 25.12
N THR A 5 -6.66 -17.25 25.45
CA THR A 5 -6.41 -16.79 26.83
C THR A 5 -7.70 -16.86 27.64
N THR A 6 -7.56 -17.03 28.96
CA THR A 6 -8.70 -17.11 29.90
C THR A 6 -9.62 -15.90 29.78
N ASP A 7 -9.05 -14.71 29.55
CA ASP A 7 -9.80 -13.46 29.41
C ASP A 7 -10.70 -13.44 28.16
N VAL A 8 -10.18 -13.82 26.99
CA VAL A 8 -10.97 -13.83 25.75
C VAL A 8 -12.14 -14.83 25.85
N LYS A 9 -11.92 -15.98 26.50
CA LYS A 9 -12.99 -16.96 26.78
C LYS A 9 -14.04 -16.36 27.72
N ALA A 10 -13.62 -15.66 28.78
CA ALA A 10 -14.52 -15.03 29.73
C ALA A 10 -15.39 -13.95 29.05
N TRP A 11 -14.80 -13.08 28.23
CA TRP A 11 -15.54 -12.05 27.48
C TRP A 11 -16.49 -12.66 26.46
N THR A 12 -16.08 -13.70 25.74
CA THR A 12 -16.93 -14.44 24.80
C THR A 12 -18.16 -15.03 25.50
N ARG A 13 -17.96 -15.72 26.63
CA ARG A 13 -19.06 -16.26 27.45
C ARG A 13 -19.99 -15.17 27.95
N LYS A 14 -19.43 -14.07 28.45
CA LYS A 14 -20.20 -12.92 28.97
C LYS A 14 -21.08 -12.29 27.88
N MET A 15 -20.51 -12.04 26.69
CA MET A 15 -21.27 -11.50 25.57
C MET A 15 -22.39 -12.45 25.12
N ASN A 16 -22.11 -13.75 25.00
CA ASN A 16 -23.11 -14.74 24.59
C ASN A 16 -24.27 -14.87 25.59
N ARG A 17 -24.01 -14.69 26.89
CA ARG A 17 -25.05 -14.67 27.94
C ARG A 17 -25.96 -13.45 27.84
N VAL A 18 -25.39 -12.28 27.52
CA VAL A 18 -26.16 -11.03 27.42
C VAL A 18 -26.94 -10.97 26.12
N ASN A 19 -26.26 -11.14 24.98
CA ASN A 19 -26.87 -11.17 23.66
C ASN A 19 -25.90 -11.81 22.66
N LYS A 20 -26.35 -12.89 22.00
CA LYS A 20 -25.56 -13.66 21.01
C LYS A 20 -25.04 -12.82 19.83
N GLU A 21 -25.66 -11.68 19.52
CA GLU A 21 -25.21 -10.77 18.46
C GLU A 21 -23.99 -9.92 18.82
N LEU A 22 -23.68 -9.76 20.11
CA LEU A 22 -22.59 -8.88 20.54
C LEU A 22 -21.23 -9.41 20.13
N LEU A 23 -21.05 -10.72 20.21
CA LEU A 23 -19.79 -11.37 19.87
C LEU A 23 -19.43 -11.13 18.39
N PRO A 24 -20.29 -11.46 17.40
CA PRO A 24 -20.03 -11.11 16.00
C PRO A 24 -19.77 -9.62 15.77
N LYS A 25 -20.51 -8.72 16.43
CA LYS A 25 -20.30 -7.26 16.31
C LYS A 25 -18.92 -6.85 16.83
N ALA A 26 -18.47 -7.40 17.95
CA ALA A 26 -17.13 -7.16 18.50
C ALA A 26 -16.03 -7.72 17.58
N ILE A 27 -16.23 -8.91 17.00
CA ILE A 27 -15.27 -9.51 16.05
C ILE A 27 -15.17 -8.66 14.79
N VAL A 28 -16.29 -8.21 14.21
CA VAL A 28 -16.31 -7.30 13.04
C VAL A 28 -15.52 -6.01 13.35
N ALA A 29 -15.77 -5.40 14.51
CA ALA A 29 -15.04 -4.21 14.92
C ALA A 29 -13.53 -4.47 15.06
N THR A 30 -13.16 -5.61 15.64
CA THR A 30 -11.77 -6.04 15.83
C THR A 30 -11.02 -6.17 14.51
N VAL A 31 -11.55 -6.97 13.56
CA VAL A 31 -10.89 -7.17 12.26
C VAL A 31 -10.82 -5.88 11.46
N ASN A 32 -11.83 -5.01 11.57
CA ASN A 32 -11.84 -3.70 10.90
C ASN A 32 -10.81 -2.74 11.48
N THR A 33 -10.65 -2.68 12.82
CA THR A 33 -9.61 -1.87 13.47
C THR A 33 -8.23 -2.36 13.06
N ALA A 34 -7.99 -3.67 13.07
CA ALA A 34 -6.71 -4.25 12.63
C ALA A 34 -6.41 -3.93 11.15
N ALA A 35 -7.41 -4.04 10.27
CA ALA A 35 -7.27 -3.71 8.85
C ALA A 35 -6.98 -2.22 8.60
N LYS A 36 -7.71 -1.32 9.27
CA LYS A 36 -7.45 0.14 9.19
C LYS A 36 -6.07 0.49 9.72
N GLY A 37 -5.67 -0.09 10.85
CA GLY A 37 -4.36 0.11 11.44
C GLY A 37 -3.23 -0.36 10.52
N SER A 38 -3.41 -1.53 9.89
CA SER A 38 -2.47 -2.04 8.88
C SER A 38 -2.37 -1.12 7.65
N LEU A 39 -3.50 -0.55 7.19
CA LEU A 39 -3.51 0.45 6.12
C LEU A 39 -2.74 1.72 6.52
N ALA A 40 -2.95 2.23 7.73
CA ALA A 40 -2.23 3.40 8.24
C ALA A 40 -0.72 3.15 8.31
N GLY A 41 -0.31 1.98 8.84
CA GLY A 41 1.08 1.55 8.86
C GLY A 41 1.68 1.41 7.45
N SER A 42 0.93 0.82 6.50
CA SER A 42 1.32 0.73 5.10
C SER A 42 1.53 2.13 4.49
N LEU A 43 0.65 3.09 4.76
CA LEU A 43 0.78 4.47 4.29
C LEU A 43 2.02 5.16 4.88
N LYS A 44 2.32 4.94 6.17
CA LYS A 44 3.51 5.46 6.86
C LYS A 44 4.78 4.93 6.19
N ILE A 45 4.88 3.61 5.98
CA ILE A 45 6.03 2.98 5.32
C ILE A 45 6.17 3.47 3.88
N ILE A 46 5.08 3.56 3.12
CA ILE A 46 5.13 4.07 1.74
C ILE A 46 5.62 5.53 1.71
N ARG A 47 5.25 6.38 2.67
CA ARG A 47 5.75 7.77 2.73
C ARG A 47 7.24 7.84 3.04
N GLN A 48 7.75 6.94 3.87
CA GLN A 48 9.16 6.93 4.31
C GLN A 48 10.07 6.28 3.27
N ASP A 49 9.69 5.10 2.77
CA ASP A 49 10.59 4.23 1.99
C ASP A 49 10.47 4.44 0.48
N PHE A 50 9.39 5.06 -0.02
CA PHE A 50 9.15 5.21 -1.46
C PHE A 50 9.37 6.64 -1.93
N THR A 51 10.05 6.78 -3.07
CA THR A 51 10.04 8.05 -3.82
C THR A 51 8.75 8.16 -4.62
N LEU A 52 7.73 8.77 -4.03
CA LEU A 52 6.42 8.95 -4.65
C LEU A 52 6.45 10.08 -5.68
N ARG A 53 5.99 9.78 -6.91
CA ARG A 53 5.88 10.78 -7.98
C ARG A 53 4.53 11.49 -8.01
N ASN A 54 3.51 10.84 -7.48
CA ASN A 54 2.14 11.33 -7.41
C ASN A 54 1.39 10.66 -6.25
N GLU A 55 0.18 11.15 -5.97
CA GLU A 55 -0.69 10.62 -4.92
C GLU A 55 -1.36 9.28 -5.29
N TYR A 56 -1.23 8.81 -6.55
CA TYR A 56 -1.87 7.57 -7.01
C TYR A 56 -1.49 6.38 -6.13
N THR A 57 -0.20 6.22 -5.81
CA THR A 57 0.25 5.08 -4.98
C THR A 57 -0.41 5.08 -3.60
N LYS A 58 -0.51 6.25 -2.94
CA LYS A 58 -1.18 6.37 -1.64
C LYS A 58 -2.68 6.09 -1.75
N LYS A 59 -3.35 6.71 -2.74
CA LYS A 59 -4.79 6.54 -2.99
C LYS A 59 -5.17 5.15 -3.52
N SER A 60 -4.19 4.38 -4.00
CA SER A 60 -4.42 3.03 -4.50
C SER A 60 -4.56 1.98 -3.40
N LEU A 61 -4.17 2.30 -2.15
CA LEU A 61 -4.38 1.42 -1.02
C LEU A 61 -5.84 1.41 -0.60
N ILE A 62 -6.37 0.23 -0.29
CA ILE A 62 -7.79 0.03 0.01
C ILE A 62 -7.93 -0.92 1.18
N VAL A 63 -8.96 -0.65 1.99
CA VAL A 63 -9.45 -1.58 3.01
C VAL A 63 -10.85 -2.02 2.61
N TRP A 64 -11.06 -3.32 2.53
CA TRP A 64 -12.37 -3.93 2.44
C TRP A 64 -12.80 -4.31 3.86
N THR A 65 -13.64 -3.47 4.46
CA THR A 65 -14.14 -3.69 5.82
C THR A 65 -15.21 -4.79 5.84
N SER A 66 -15.23 -5.53 6.94
CA SER A 66 -16.32 -6.45 7.24
C SER A 66 -17.55 -5.68 7.70
N LYS A 67 -18.74 -6.17 7.31
CA LYS A 67 -20.03 -5.69 7.80
C LYS A 67 -20.70 -6.80 8.60
N TYR A 68 -21.25 -6.45 9.76
CA TYR A 68 -22.11 -7.36 10.51
C TYR A 68 -23.38 -7.63 9.70
N LYS A 69 -23.78 -8.91 9.66
CA LYS A 69 -25.06 -9.38 9.12
C LYS A 69 -25.60 -10.43 10.09
N PRO A 70 -26.86 -10.34 10.55
CA PRO A 70 -27.47 -11.40 11.36
C PRO A 70 -27.35 -12.77 10.66
N GLY A 71 -27.08 -13.82 11.43
CA GLY A 71 -26.92 -15.19 10.92
C GLY A 71 -25.62 -15.48 10.15
N ARG A 72 -24.74 -14.49 9.91
CA ARG A 72 -23.43 -14.74 9.29
C ARG A 72 -22.51 -15.51 10.26
N SER A 73 -21.99 -16.66 9.83
CA SER A 73 -20.98 -17.39 10.61
C SER A 73 -19.76 -16.52 10.93
N ILE A 74 -19.25 -16.66 12.16
CA ILE A 74 -18.07 -15.95 12.66
C ILE A 74 -16.85 -16.24 11.77
N ASP A 75 -16.71 -17.47 11.26
CA ASP A 75 -15.58 -17.88 10.43
C ASP A 75 -15.53 -17.12 9.09
N ARG A 76 -16.67 -16.56 8.66
CA ARG A 76 -16.76 -15.74 7.46
C ARG A 76 -16.49 -14.26 7.72
N ILE A 77 -16.23 -13.84 8.97
CA ILE A 77 -15.94 -12.45 9.32
C ILE A 77 -14.46 -12.18 9.04
N ASN A 78 -14.21 -11.49 7.95
CA ASN A 78 -12.88 -11.05 7.56
C ASN A 78 -12.90 -9.58 7.11
N ALA A 79 -11.76 -8.93 7.23
CA ALA A 79 -11.45 -7.65 6.61
C ALA A 79 -10.14 -7.80 5.83
N GLN A 80 -10.02 -7.10 4.71
CA GLN A 80 -8.85 -7.21 3.84
C GLN A 80 -8.21 -5.84 3.63
N VAL A 81 -6.90 -5.83 3.51
CA VAL A 81 -6.11 -4.65 3.15
C VAL A 81 -5.34 -5.01 1.90
N GLY A 82 -5.32 -4.10 0.92
CA GLY A 82 -4.61 -4.34 -0.31
C GLY A 82 -4.46 -3.09 -1.15
N THR A 83 -4.24 -3.30 -2.44
CA THR A 83 -3.95 -2.22 -3.37
C THR A 83 -4.51 -2.53 -4.76
N LYS A 84 -4.99 -1.48 -5.44
CA LYS A 84 -5.31 -1.52 -6.88
C LYS A 84 -4.08 -1.27 -7.75
N SER A 85 -2.95 -0.85 -7.18
CA SER A 85 -1.75 -0.56 -7.94
C SER A 85 -1.04 -1.85 -8.34
N PRO A 86 -0.78 -2.09 -9.64
CA PRO A 86 -0.05 -3.27 -10.08
C PRO A 86 1.44 -3.25 -9.66
N TYR A 87 1.94 -2.10 -9.22
CA TYR A 87 3.32 -1.90 -8.84
C TYR A 87 3.63 -2.32 -7.40
N LEU A 88 2.69 -2.10 -6.49
CA LEU A 88 2.91 -2.33 -5.06
C LEU A 88 3.11 -3.81 -4.69
N PRO A 89 2.45 -4.80 -5.34
CA PRO A 89 2.77 -6.21 -5.14
C PRO A 89 4.23 -6.55 -5.50
N ILE A 90 4.74 -6.00 -6.60
CA ILE A 90 6.14 -6.20 -7.01
C ILE A 90 7.10 -5.56 -6.00
N GLN A 91 6.70 -4.45 -5.38
CA GLN A 91 7.47 -3.83 -4.31
C GLN A 91 7.38 -4.58 -2.98
N GLU A 92 6.37 -5.40 -2.77
CA GLU A 92 6.28 -6.24 -1.58
C GLU A 92 7.30 -7.38 -1.63
N THR A 93 7.23 -8.18 -2.69
CA THR A 93 8.03 -9.40 -2.84
C THR A 93 9.37 -9.15 -3.52
N GLY A 94 9.51 -8.04 -4.24
CA GLY A 94 10.57 -7.87 -5.22
C GLY A 94 10.27 -8.63 -6.50
N GLY A 95 11.09 -8.45 -7.52
CA GLY A 95 10.93 -9.19 -8.76
C GLY A 95 11.68 -8.59 -9.94
N VAL A 96 11.49 -9.19 -11.11
CA VAL A 96 12.06 -8.70 -12.37
C VAL A 96 10.93 -8.20 -13.25
N VAL A 97 10.92 -6.90 -13.51
CA VAL A 97 9.99 -6.30 -14.47
C VAL A 97 10.58 -6.46 -15.87
N ARG A 98 9.84 -7.13 -16.75
CA ARG A 98 10.23 -7.35 -18.15
C ARG A 98 9.41 -6.45 -19.08
N ALA A 99 10.05 -6.00 -20.14
CA ALA A 99 9.41 -5.33 -21.25
C ALA A 99 8.50 -6.30 -22.02
N LYS A 100 7.30 -5.85 -22.42
CA LYS A 100 6.39 -6.66 -23.23
C LYS A 100 6.76 -6.69 -24.72
N ARG A 101 7.14 -5.55 -25.31
CA ARG A 101 7.43 -5.43 -26.76
C ARG A 101 8.77 -4.77 -27.05
N GLN A 102 9.05 -3.65 -26.40
CA GLN A 102 10.27 -2.84 -26.63
C GLN A 102 11.06 -2.65 -25.34
N GLY A 103 12.36 -2.37 -25.45
CA GLY A 103 13.25 -2.15 -24.31
C GLY A 103 12.73 -1.09 -23.34
N ILE A 104 13.08 -1.25 -22.07
CA ILE A 104 12.61 -0.37 -20.99
C ILE A 104 13.44 0.91 -21.03
N PRO A 105 12.82 2.11 -21.17
CA PRO A 105 13.55 3.36 -21.27
C PRO A 105 14.08 3.81 -19.90
N VAL A 106 15.29 3.37 -19.57
CA VAL A 106 16.00 3.72 -18.33
C VAL A 106 16.71 5.06 -18.50
N PRO A 107 16.43 6.07 -17.65
CA PRO A 107 17.11 7.36 -17.72
C PRO A 107 18.60 7.22 -17.40
N THR A 108 19.46 7.81 -18.24
CA THR A 108 20.91 7.88 -18.00
C THR A 108 21.23 9.01 -17.02
N LEU A 109 22.48 9.06 -16.52
CA LEU A 109 22.98 10.20 -15.74
C LEU A 109 22.81 11.52 -16.50
N ALA A 110 23.05 11.54 -17.81
CA ALA A 110 22.82 12.72 -18.63
C ALA A 110 21.34 13.15 -18.62
N GLY A 111 20.41 12.19 -18.71
CA GLY A 111 18.98 12.45 -18.55
C GLY A 111 18.57 12.99 -17.18
N ARG A 112 19.44 12.83 -16.15
CA ARG A 112 19.25 13.33 -14.78
C ARG A 112 20.17 14.51 -14.42
N ARG A 113 20.81 15.13 -15.41
CA ARG A 113 21.78 16.24 -15.20
C ARG A 113 22.93 15.84 -14.26
N GLY A 114 23.48 14.64 -14.45
CA GLY A 114 24.67 14.14 -13.76
C GLY A 114 24.43 13.57 -12.35
N LYS A 115 23.22 13.67 -11.78
CA LYS A 115 22.94 13.18 -10.42
C LYS A 115 21.86 12.11 -10.41
N TRP A 116 22.19 10.89 -9.97
CA TRP A 116 21.25 9.75 -9.96
C TRP A 116 19.97 10.00 -9.12
N ARG A 117 20.12 10.67 -7.97
CA ARG A 117 19.02 10.99 -7.06
C ARG A 117 18.12 12.14 -7.55
N LYS A 118 18.55 12.93 -8.54
CA LYS A 118 17.74 14.05 -9.04
C LYS A 118 16.57 13.54 -9.88
N PRO A 119 15.38 14.18 -9.75
CA PRO A 119 14.26 13.90 -10.63
C PRO A 119 14.61 14.23 -12.08
N ILE A 120 14.03 13.47 -13.00
CA ILE A 120 14.18 13.75 -14.44
C ILE A 120 13.48 15.08 -14.74
N PRO A 121 14.16 16.06 -15.36
CA PRO A 121 13.57 17.33 -15.75
C PRO A 121 12.29 17.10 -16.58
N PRO A 122 11.23 17.93 -16.42
CA PRO A 122 9.97 17.75 -17.11
C PRO A 122 10.12 17.52 -18.62
N ALA A 123 10.99 18.28 -19.29
CA ALA A 123 11.27 18.16 -20.72
C ALA A 123 11.89 16.81 -21.16
N LEU A 124 12.44 16.03 -20.23
CA LEU A 124 13.06 14.71 -20.48
C LEU A 124 12.20 13.55 -19.96
N ARG A 125 10.96 13.82 -19.53
CA ARG A 125 9.99 12.78 -19.14
C ARG A 125 9.37 12.18 -20.41
N MET A 126 9.15 10.86 -20.41
CA MET A 126 8.67 10.13 -21.61
C MET A 126 7.39 10.73 -22.21
N ASN A 127 6.44 11.11 -21.37
CA ASN A 127 5.17 11.73 -21.79
C ASN A 127 5.32 13.16 -22.34
N ARG A 128 6.49 13.78 -22.21
CA ARG A 128 6.79 15.15 -22.67
C ARG A 128 7.83 15.17 -23.80
N MET A 129 8.40 14.02 -24.17
CA MET A 129 9.40 13.92 -25.24
C MET A 129 8.81 14.04 -26.66
N GLY A 130 7.50 14.26 -26.78
CA GLY A 130 6.81 14.38 -28.07
C GLY A 130 6.84 13.07 -28.87
N ARG A 131 6.58 13.16 -30.18
CA ARG A 131 6.78 12.04 -31.10
C ARG A 131 8.28 11.85 -31.33
N ILE A 132 8.82 10.76 -30.79
CA ILE A 132 10.24 10.42 -30.92
C ILE A 132 10.48 9.88 -32.33
N GLY A 133 11.49 10.42 -33.03
CA GLY A 133 11.90 9.91 -34.35
C GLY A 133 11.11 10.48 -35.53
N THR A 134 10.27 11.50 -35.35
CA THR A 134 9.70 12.27 -36.47
C THR A 134 10.67 13.35 -36.94
N ALA A 135 10.60 13.75 -38.21
CA ALA A 135 11.38 14.86 -38.75
C ALA A 135 11.14 16.14 -37.91
N GLY A 136 12.22 16.86 -37.57
CA GLY A 136 12.16 18.03 -36.68
C GLY A 136 12.05 17.72 -35.17
N SER A 137 11.89 16.46 -34.76
CA SER A 137 11.86 16.12 -33.33
C SER A 137 13.23 16.28 -32.67
N LYS A 138 13.25 16.90 -31.48
CA LYS A 138 14.48 17.05 -30.68
C LYS A 138 15.04 15.71 -30.19
N PHE A 139 14.19 14.69 -30.09
CA PHE A 139 14.51 13.36 -29.59
C PHE A 139 14.34 12.31 -30.69
N PHE A 140 15.37 11.48 -30.88
CA PHE A 140 15.35 10.43 -31.88
C PHE A 140 15.90 9.12 -31.33
N PHE A 141 15.46 8.03 -31.93
CA PHE A 141 16.04 6.72 -31.70
C PHE A 141 17.34 6.62 -32.48
N LEU A 142 18.39 6.13 -31.82
CA LEU A 142 19.61 5.74 -32.50
C LEU A 142 20.04 4.38 -31.96
N THR A 143 20.62 3.57 -32.84
CA THR A 143 21.50 2.49 -32.43
C THR A 143 22.90 3.06 -32.55
N SER A 144 23.64 3.21 -31.42
CA SER A 144 25.01 3.71 -31.51
C SER A 144 25.89 2.72 -32.29
N PRO A 145 27.07 3.13 -32.82
CA PRO A 145 28.01 2.27 -33.56
C PRO A 145 28.54 1.01 -32.83
N GLY A 146 28.00 0.68 -31.65
CA GLY A 146 28.28 -0.56 -30.90
C GLY A 146 26.99 -1.27 -30.48
N GLY A 147 25.92 -1.15 -31.26
CA GLY A 147 24.64 -1.86 -31.04
C GLY A 147 23.78 -1.34 -29.89
N LYS A 148 24.23 -0.32 -29.12
CA LYS A 148 23.51 0.17 -27.94
C LYS A 148 22.34 1.06 -28.33
N LYS A 149 21.14 0.50 -28.33
CA LYS A 149 19.88 1.21 -28.58
C LYS A 149 19.62 2.26 -27.49
N GLY A 150 19.22 3.47 -27.88
CA GLY A 150 19.00 4.60 -26.96
C GLY A 150 18.01 5.64 -27.50
N ILE A 151 17.48 6.46 -26.60
CA ILE A 151 16.84 7.73 -26.96
C ILE A 151 17.88 8.83 -26.78
N PHE A 152 18.12 9.59 -27.83
CA PHE A 152 19.13 10.63 -27.89
C PHE A 152 18.50 12.01 -28.11
N THR A 153 19.21 13.06 -27.70
CA THR A 153 18.87 14.45 -28.01
C THR A 153 20.10 15.12 -28.62
N ARG A 154 19.90 16.04 -29.58
CA ARG A 154 20.95 16.98 -29.97
C ARG A 154 21.05 18.12 -28.96
N LYS A 155 22.27 18.51 -28.62
CA LYS A 155 22.62 19.71 -27.84
C LYS A 155 23.56 20.56 -28.70
N GLY A 156 23.03 21.62 -29.31
CA GLY A 156 23.74 22.38 -30.34
C GLY A 156 23.88 21.60 -31.65
N LYS A 157 24.73 22.09 -32.56
CA LYS A 157 24.86 21.55 -33.93
C LYS A 157 25.53 20.16 -33.98
N LYS A 158 26.52 19.89 -33.12
CA LYS A 158 27.40 18.70 -33.23
C LYS A 158 27.25 17.66 -32.11
N LYS A 159 26.68 17.99 -30.95
CA LYS A 159 26.70 17.10 -29.78
C LYS A 159 25.41 16.29 -29.66
N ILE A 160 25.53 14.96 -29.68
CA ILE A 160 24.44 14.03 -29.42
C ILE A 160 24.60 13.47 -28.01
N ILE A 161 23.52 13.48 -27.21
CA ILE A 161 23.53 13.03 -25.82
C ILE A 161 22.51 11.92 -25.65
N LYS A 162 22.93 10.77 -25.11
CA LYS A 162 22.04 9.67 -24.75
C LYS A 162 21.25 10.04 -23.50
N VAL A 163 19.95 10.28 -23.64
CA VAL A 163 19.05 10.64 -22.54
C VAL A 163 18.50 9.41 -21.86
N ARG A 164 18.22 8.35 -22.62
CA ARG A 164 17.74 7.07 -22.10
C ARG A 164 18.41 5.89 -22.76
N ASP A 165 18.63 4.86 -21.96
CA ASP A 165 19.04 3.55 -22.41
C ASP A 165 17.81 2.67 -22.58
N ILE A 166 17.66 2.07 -23.77
CA ILE A 166 16.60 1.11 -24.11
C ILE A 166 17.20 -0.26 -24.45
N SER A 167 18.49 -0.47 -24.18
CA SER A 167 19.14 -1.78 -24.38
C SER A 167 18.58 -2.85 -23.44
N ARG A 168 18.10 -2.44 -22.25
CA ARG A 168 17.60 -3.35 -21.23
C ARG A 168 16.18 -3.78 -21.54
N ARG A 169 15.94 -5.10 -21.56
CA ARG A 169 14.61 -5.69 -21.63
C ARG A 169 14.00 -5.98 -20.26
N SER A 170 14.77 -5.83 -19.18
CA SER A 170 14.30 -6.06 -17.82
C SER A 170 15.05 -5.22 -16.80
N TYR A 171 14.45 -5.05 -15.62
CA TYR A 171 15.13 -4.54 -14.44
C TYR A 171 14.65 -5.26 -13.18
N ARG A 172 15.55 -5.38 -12.19
CA ARG A 172 15.23 -5.95 -10.89
C ARG A 172 14.71 -4.87 -9.94
N VAL A 173 13.61 -5.17 -9.27
CA VAL A 173 13.03 -4.41 -8.17
C VAL A 173 13.34 -5.16 -6.88
N ARG A 174 13.91 -4.47 -5.89
CA ARG A 174 14.11 -5.01 -4.56
C ARG A 174 12.81 -4.87 -3.77
N GLY A 175 12.37 -5.94 -3.11
CA GLY A 175 11.21 -5.88 -2.22
C GLY A 175 11.49 -5.00 -1.00
N THR A 176 10.57 -4.09 -0.69
CA THR A 176 10.58 -3.20 0.48
C THR A 176 9.77 -3.78 1.65
N LYS A 177 8.95 -4.81 1.40
CA LYS A 177 8.05 -5.44 2.39
C LYS A 177 7.12 -4.44 3.08
N TRP A 178 6.60 -3.48 2.33
CA TRP A 178 5.78 -2.39 2.86
C TRP A 178 4.49 -2.87 3.53
N HIS A 179 3.88 -3.93 3.00
CA HIS A 179 2.63 -4.47 3.50
C HIS A 179 2.88 -5.42 4.67
N SER A 180 3.77 -6.41 4.53
CA SER A 180 4.05 -7.39 5.58
C SER A 180 4.55 -6.72 6.86
N ARG A 181 5.41 -5.70 6.74
CA ARG A 181 5.88 -4.93 7.91
C ARG A 181 4.74 -4.21 8.62
N SER A 182 3.74 -3.72 7.87
CA SER A 182 2.58 -3.03 8.47
C SER A 182 1.58 -3.96 9.15
N THR A 183 1.49 -5.22 8.70
CA THR A 183 0.56 -6.21 9.24
C THR A 183 1.13 -7.03 10.37
N GLU A 184 2.46 -7.08 10.53
CA GLU A 184 3.12 -7.91 11.54
C GLU A 184 2.60 -7.63 12.97
N TYR A 185 2.44 -6.37 13.34
CA TYR A 185 1.91 -5.98 14.65
C TYR A 185 0.49 -6.55 14.91
N TYR A 186 -0.36 -6.53 13.89
CA TYR A 186 -1.74 -7.03 13.96
C TYR A 186 -1.84 -8.55 13.78
N ARG A 187 -0.78 -9.20 13.29
CA ARG A 187 -0.67 -10.66 13.25
C ARG A 187 -0.44 -11.24 14.65
N GLN A 188 0.14 -10.44 15.55
CA GLN A 188 0.40 -10.87 16.91
C GLN A 188 -0.91 -11.09 17.67
N ARG A 189 -1.01 -12.26 18.28
CA ARG A 189 -2.19 -12.67 19.03
C ARG A 189 -2.54 -11.70 20.16
N GLY A 190 -1.56 -11.28 20.97
CA GLY A 190 -1.78 -10.35 22.07
C GLY A 190 -2.39 -9.02 21.63
N THR A 191 -1.98 -8.50 20.48
CA THR A 191 -2.56 -7.29 19.88
C THR A 191 -4.03 -7.51 19.52
N MET A 192 -4.35 -8.61 18.83
CA MET A 192 -5.73 -8.91 18.45
C MET A 192 -6.65 -9.13 19.67
N GLU A 193 -6.15 -9.80 20.71
CA GLU A 193 -6.89 -9.99 21.96
C GLU A 193 -7.18 -8.67 22.67
N ARG A 194 -6.21 -7.76 22.73
CA ARG A 194 -6.41 -6.41 23.31
C ARG A 194 -7.47 -5.61 22.55
N ILE A 195 -7.39 -5.59 21.21
CA ILE A 195 -8.37 -4.91 20.36
C ILE A 195 -9.77 -5.54 20.55
N PHE A 196 -9.84 -6.86 20.62
CA PHE A 196 -11.09 -7.57 20.87
C PHE A 196 -11.70 -7.24 22.23
N ILE A 197 -10.92 -7.30 23.31
CA ILE A 197 -11.39 -6.98 24.66
C ILE A 197 -11.87 -5.53 24.73
N HIS A 198 -11.16 -4.60 24.09
CA HIS A 198 -11.59 -3.20 23.98
C HIS A 198 -12.98 -3.08 23.35
N HIS A 199 -13.20 -3.71 22.19
CA HIS A 199 -14.50 -3.67 21.52
C HIS A 199 -15.59 -4.44 22.28
N ALA A 200 -15.26 -5.56 22.91
CA ALA A 200 -16.19 -6.36 23.72
C ALA A 200 -16.71 -5.55 24.93
N LYS A 201 -15.80 -4.89 25.67
CA LYS A 201 -16.16 -3.97 26.76
C LYS A 201 -17.14 -2.91 26.28
N ARG A 202 -16.82 -2.29 25.14
CA ARG A 202 -17.62 -1.21 24.57
C ARG A 202 -19.02 -1.67 24.14
N GLN A 203 -19.16 -2.84 23.54
CA GLN A 203 -20.47 -3.39 23.17
C GLN A 203 -21.35 -3.67 24.40
N LEU A 204 -20.76 -4.15 25.50
CA LEU A 204 -21.49 -4.42 26.74
C LEU A 204 -21.92 -3.12 27.45
N VAL A 205 -21.07 -2.09 27.45
CA VAL A 205 -21.41 -0.76 27.99
C VAL A 205 -22.59 -0.16 27.22
N LYS A 206 -22.61 -0.26 25.88
CA LYS A 206 -23.72 0.24 25.07
C LYS A 206 -25.09 -0.33 25.49
N ILE A 207 -25.14 -1.63 25.79
CA ILE A 207 -26.37 -2.27 26.28
C ILE A 207 -26.74 -1.78 27.68
N LYS A 208 -25.76 -1.75 28.61
CA LYS A 208 -26.03 -1.39 30.01
C LYS A 208 -26.64 0.01 30.16
N TRP A 209 -26.23 0.95 29.31
CA TRP A 209 -26.59 2.37 29.45
C TRP A 209 -27.59 2.88 28.42
N GLY A 210 -28.09 2.03 27.52
CA GLY A 210 -29.01 2.44 26.44
C GLY A 210 -28.49 3.59 25.56
N LEU A 211 -27.17 3.79 25.53
CA LEU A 211 -26.58 5.01 25.00
C LEU A 211 -26.73 5.09 23.46
N PRO A 212 -27.15 6.25 22.91
CA PRO A 212 -27.21 6.47 21.47
C PRO A 212 -25.85 6.23 20.80
N GLN A 213 -25.86 5.70 19.57
CA GLN A 213 -24.64 5.26 18.87
C GLN A 213 -23.59 6.37 18.65
N ASP A 214 -24.00 7.64 18.66
CA ASP A 214 -23.20 8.77 18.20
C ASP A 214 -22.13 9.25 19.19
N ARG A 215 -22.40 9.24 20.51
CA ARG A 215 -21.40 9.68 21.52
C ARG A 215 -20.14 8.82 21.52
N PHE A 216 -20.29 7.54 21.18
CA PHE A 216 -19.18 6.60 21.20
C PHE A 216 -18.27 6.69 19.97
N GLN A 217 -18.73 7.24 18.83
CA GLN A 217 -17.88 7.31 17.64
C GLN A 217 -16.58 8.08 17.91
N LYS A 218 -16.67 9.19 18.67
CA LYS A 218 -15.53 10.05 19.04
C LYS A 218 -14.43 9.32 19.83
N GLU A 219 -14.79 8.41 20.74
CA GLU A 219 -13.80 7.62 21.49
C GLU A 219 -13.10 6.56 20.62
N THR A 220 -13.83 5.96 19.66
CA THR A 220 -13.20 5.06 18.67
C THR A 220 -12.10 5.77 17.89
N THR A 221 -12.36 7.00 17.46
CA THR A 221 -11.41 7.76 16.66
C THR A 221 -10.13 8.02 17.45
N ARG A 222 -10.23 8.29 18.77
CA ARG A 222 -9.05 8.45 19.64
C ARG A 222 -8.24 7.17 19.78
N PHE A 223 -8.89 6.03 20.01
CA PHE A 223 -8.17 4.74 20.12
C PHE A 223 -7.61 4.27 18.76
N GLU A 224 -8.35 4.44 17.67
CA GLU A 224 -7.86 4.15 16.31
C GLU A 224 -6.64 5.01 15.96
N ASN A 225 -6.59 6.27 16.43
CA ASN A 225 -5.43 7.14 16.26
C ASN A 225 -4.25 6.69 17.14
N SER A 226 -4.48 6.33 18.41
CA SER A 226 -3.40 5.92 19.33
C SER A 226 -2.76 4.58 18.98
N VAL A 227 -3.47 3.70 18.28
CA VAL A 227 -2.94 2.40 17.81
C VAL A 227 -2.23 2.54 16.45
N GLY A 228 -2.45 3.65 15.74
CA GLY A 228 -1.85 3.94 14.43
C GLY A 228 -0.56 4.76 14.47
N GLU A 229 -0.22 5.38 15.61
CA GLU A 229 1.03 6.14 15.83
C GLU A 229 2.24 5.22 16.05
#